data_AF-A0A9X0ANQ1-F1
#
_entry.id   AF-A0A9X0ANQ1-F1
#
_cell.length_a   1.000
_cell.length_b   1.000
_cell.length_c   1.000
_cell.angle_alpha   90.00
_cell.angle_beta   90.00
_cell.angle_gamma   90.00
#
_symmetry.space_group_name_H-M   'P 1'
#
loop_
_entity.id
_entity.type
_entity.pdbx_description
1 polymer ?
#
loop_
_entity_poly.entity_id
_entity_poly.type
_entity_poly.pdbx_seq_one_letter_code
_entity_poly.pdbx_strand_id
1 'polypeptide(L)'
;MAGMNNYELMALALEKRVPSKAMTEAVMISAAGNSNGAELMEILFEKHGGKIIITEAIIIAAIENRMWGVKIVEALLKEQKKNITITNEVIKALVKRNKAAITWSRIDDITIPLLEKRGADMRATEEIFRMMATKINFSKKALTLLIEKQGEKMKVTQEMVEIVAEEYPDDAILLAEMEEMCKM
;
A
#
# COMPACT_ATOMS: atom_id res chain seq x y z
N MET A 1 -31.27 24.27 -1.55
CA MET A 1 -30.13 24.07 -2.47
C MET A 1 -28.87 24.11 -1.64
N ALA A 2 -28.21 22.96 -1.41
CA ALA A 2 -26.90 22.98 -0.77
C ALA A 2 -25.91 23.61 -1.76
N GLY A 3 -25.21 24.67 -1.34
CA GLY A 3 -24.16 25.28 -2.15
C GLY A 3 -22.95 24.36 -2.24
N MET A 4 -22.21 24.41 -3.35
CA MET A 4 -21.00 23.61 -3.52
C MET A 4 -19.96 24.00 -2.47
N ASN A 5 -19.31 23.02 -1.83
CA ASN A 5 -18.19 23.28 -0.93
C ASN A 5 -16.90 23.58 -1.74
N ASN A 6 -15.85 24.05 -1.05
CA ASN A 6 -14.59 24.44 -1.71
C ASN A 6 -13.91 23.28 -2.46
N TYR A 7 -14.03 22.04 -1.96
CA TYR A 7 -13.46 20.86 -2.62
C TYR A 7 -14.26 20.45 -3.85
N GLU A 8 -15.59 20.56 -3.81
CA GLU A 8 -16.46 20.33 -4.96
C GLU A 8 -16.21 21.35 -6.07
N LEU A 9 -15.99 22.62 -5.71
CA LEU A 9 -15.58 23.68 -6.64
C LEU A 9 -14.21 23.38 -7.27
N MET A 10 -13.26 22.88 -6.46
CA MET A 10 -11.93 22.51 -6.93
C MET A 10 -11.98 21.32 -7.88
N ALA A 11 -12.75 20.28 -7.55
CA ALA A 11 -12.99 19.12 -8.43
C ALA A 11 -13.62 19.54 -9.76
N LEU A 12 -14.67 20.38 -9.71
CA LEU A 12 -15.34 20.90 -10.91
C LEU A 12 -14.42 21.79 -11.77
N ALA A 13 -13.55 22.59 -11.15
CA ALA A 13 -12.58 23.42 -11.87
C ALA A 13 -11.52 22.56 -12.59
N LEU A 14 -11.13 21.42 -11.99
CA LEU A 14 -10.23 20.45 -12.59
C LEU A 14 -10.90 19.70 -13.75
N GLU A 15 -12.17 19.31 -13.61
CA GLU A 15 -12.98 18.68 -14.67
C GLU A 15 -13.08 19.55 -15.94
N LYS A 16 -13.19 20.88 -15.78
CA LYS A 16 -13.33 21.82 -16.91
C LYS A 16 -12.02 22.15 -17.64
N ARG A 17 -10.87 21.94 -17.00
CA ARG A 17 -9.56 22.37 -17.50
C ARG A 17 -8.70 21.26 -18.09
N VAL A 18 -9.05 20.00 -17.84
CA VAL A 18 -8.20 18.87 -18.22
C VAL A 18 -8.98 17.94 -19.18
N PRO A 19 -8.42 17.56 -20.35
CA PRO A 19 -9.06 16.58 -21.23
C PRO A 19 -9.43 15.31 -20.46
N SER A 20 -10.58 14.68 -20.73
CA SER A 20 -11.14 13.64 -19.84
C SER A 20 -10.22 12.43 -19.58
N LYS A 21 -9.26 12.16 -20.49
CA LYS A 21 -8.08 11.24 -20.45
C LYS A 21 -6.87 11.67 -19.60
N ALA A 22 -6.77 12.94 -19.21
CA ALA A 22 -5.60 13.59 -18.60
C ALA A 22 -5.88 14.12 -17.17
N MET A 23 -7.14 14.07 -16.73
CA MET A 23 -7.59 14.33 -15.34
C MET A 23 -7.02 13.28 -14.35
N THR A 24 -5.99 12.53 -14.74
CA THR A 24 -5.96 11.06 -14.70
C THR A 24 -4.94 10.41 -13.80
N GLU A 25 -3.99 11.14 -13.25
CA GLU A 25 -3.05 10.55 -12.31
C GLU A 25 -2.44 11.63 -11.42
N ALA A 26 -1.95 12.72 -12.01
CA ALA A 26 -1.34 13.84 -11.28
C ALA A 26 -2.30 14.50 -10.27
N VAL A 27 -3.59 14.63 -10.61
CA VAL A 27 -4.62 15.14 -9.69
C VAL A 27 -4.83 14.18 -8.53
N MET A 28 -4.91 12.88 -8.81
CA MET A 28 -5.06 11.83 -7.79
C MET A 28 -3.84 11.76 -6.87
N ILE A 29 -2.62 11.86 -7.42
CA ILE A 29 -1.37 11.92 -6.65
C ILE A 29 -1.38 13.15 -5.74
N SER A 30 -1.72 14.32 -6.28
CA SER A 30 -1.75 15.57 -5.52
C SER A 30 -2.79 15.53 -4.40
N ALA A 31 -3.99 15.00 -4.67
CA ALA A 31 -5.03 14.81 -3.69
C ALA A 31 -4.59 13.80 -2.62
N ALA A 32 -4.10 12.62 -3.02
CA ALA A 32 -3.65 11.58 -2.11
C ALA A 32 -2.52 12.03 -1.17
N GLY A 33 -1.58 12.83 -1.67
CA GLY A 33 -0.46 13.39 -0.89
C GLY A 33 -0.80 14.61 -0.05
N ASN A 34 -1.97 15.24 -0.25
CA ASN A 34 -2.34 16.46 0.46
C ASN A 34 -2.79 16.15 1.91
N SER A 35 -2.34 16.94 2.89
CA SER A 35 -2.64 16.73 4.32
C SER A 35 -4.14 16.73 4.65
N ASN A 36 -5.01 17.30 3.81
CA ASN A 36 -6.48 17.27 3.93
C ASN A 36 -7.16 16.66 2.70
N GLY A 37 -6.40 15.93 1.88
CA GLY A 37 -6.89 15.41 0.61
C GLY A 37 -7.87 14.24 0.70
N ALA A 38 -8.20 13.75 1.89
CA ALA A 38 -9.16 12.65 2.06
C ALA A 38 -10.55 12.99 1.53
N GLU A 39 -11.09 14.16 1.87
CA GLU A 39 -12.40 14.64 1.38
C GLU A 39 -12.38 14.86 -0.14
N LEU A 40 -11.27 15.37 -0.67
CA LEU A 40 -11.09 15.51 -2.12
C LEU A 40 -11.05 14.14 -2.83
N MET A 41 -10.37 13.15 -2.23
CA MET A 41 -10.33 11.78 -2.76
C MET A 41 -11.72 11.14 -2.77
N GLU A 42 -12.52 11.33 -1.72
CA GLU A 42 -13.91 10.86 -1.65
C GLU A 42 -14.76 11.46 -2.79
N ILE A 43 -14.73 12.80 -2.96
CA ILE A 43 -15.45 13.48 -4.05
C ILE A 43 -15.00 12.99 -5.42
N LEU A 44 -13.70 12.76 -5.61
CA LEU A 44 -13.16 12.26 -6.88
C LEU A 44 -13.68 10.84 -7.18
N PHE A 45 -13.77 9.96 -6.18
CA PHE A 45 -14.34 8.62 -6.34
C PHE A 45 -15.85 8.64 -6.57
N GLU A 46 -16.61 9.45 -5.84
CA GLU A 46 -18.06 9.54 -6.05
C GLU A 46 -18.42 9.97 -7.47
N LYS A 47 -17.65 10.92 -8.02
CA LYS A 47 -17.88 11.45 -9.37
C LYS A 47 -17.27 10.59 -10.48
N HIS A 48 -16.17 9.87 -10.20
CA HIS A 48 -15.35 9.23 -11.23
C HIS A 48 -14.90 7.79 -10.91
N GLY A 49 -15.39 7.13 -9.87
CA GLY A 49 -14.86 5.86 -9.32
C GLY A 49 -14.69 4.72 -10.34
N GLY A 50 -15.55 4.65 -11.37
CA GLY A 50 -15.42 3.67 -12.47
C GLY A 50 -14.42 4.03 -13.59
N LYS A 51 -13.88 5.26 -13.60
CA LYS A 51 -12.97 5.79 -14.64
C LYS A 51 -11.57 6.04 -14.12
N ILE A 52 -11.38 6.09 -12.81
CA ILE A 52 -10.06 6.32 -12.20
C ILE A 52 -9.26 5.02 -12.28
N ILE A 53 -8.05 5.11 -12.84
CA ILE A 53 -7.06 4.05 -12.81
C ILE A 53 -6.18 4.27 -11.57
N ILE A 54 -6.19 3.33 -10.63
CA ILE A 54 -5.30 3.39 -9.47
C ILE A 54 -3.92 2.90 -9.88
N THR A 55 -2.97 3.83 -9.92
CA THR A 55 -1.57 3.54 -10.18
C THR A 55 -0.79 3.45 -8.88
N GLU A 56 0.38 2.82 -8.97
CA GLU A 56 1.36 2.76 -7.89
C GLU A 56 1.70 4.14 -7.31
N ALA A 57 1.86 5.16 -8.16
CA ALA A 57 2.21 6.51 -7.72
C ALA A 57 1.12 7.14 -6.83
N ILE A 58 -0.15 6.87 -7.10
CA ILE A 58 -1.28 7.33 -6.27
C ILE A 58 -1.22 6.64 -4.89
N ILE A 59 -0.90 5.34 -4.86
CA ILE A 59 -0.77 4.57 -3.62
C ILE A 59 0.40 5.07 -2.79
N ILE A 60 1.57 5.31 -3.41
CA ILE A 60 2.74 5.85 -2.72
C ILE A 60 2.43 7.23 -2.12
N ALA A 61 1.77 8.11 -2.87
CA ALA A 61 1.37 9.42 -2.35
C ALA A 61 0.44 9.31 -1.13
N ALA A 62 -0.52 8.39 -1.16
CA ALA A 62 -1.37 8.09 -0.02
C ALA A 62 -0.56 7.53 1.17
N ILE A 63 0.39 6.62 0.93
CA ILE A 63 1.28 6.08 1.98
C ILE A 63 2.16 7.17 2.59
N GLU A 64 2.62 8.16 1.82
CA GLU A 64 3.44 9.25 2.36
C GLU A 64 2.61 10.30 3.12
N ASN A 65 1.28 10.30 2.95
CA ASN A 65 0.36 11.18 3.67
C ASN A 65 0.22 10.79 5.15
N ARG A 66 0.89 11.52 6.03
CA ARG A 66 0.92 11.21 7.47
C ARG A 66 -0.42 11.40 8.19
N MET A 67 -1.26 12.31 7.71
CA MET A 67 -2.51 12.67 8.39
C MET A 67 -3.67 11.72 8.08
N TRP A 68 -3.91 11.46 6.78
CA TRP A 68 -5.05 10.67 6.34
C TRP A 68 -4.70 9.51 5.42
N GLY A 69 -3.40 9.20 5.25
CA GLY A 69 -2.94 8.18 4.31
C GLY A 69 -3.61 6.82 4.48
N VAL A 70 -3.88 6.38 5.72
CA VAL A 70 -4.61 5.13 5.99
C VAL A 70 -5.99 5.14 5.34
N LYS A 71 -6.80 6.17 5.62
CA LYS A 71 -8.15 6.31 5.07
C LYS A 71 -8.13 6.38 3.54
N ILE A 72 -7.14 7.09 2.99
CA ILE A 72 -6.99 7.23 1.53
C ILE A 72 -6.62 5.87 0.91
N VAL A 73 -5.70 5.11 1.49
CA VAL A 73 -5.37 3.75 1.01
C VAL A 73 -6.58 2.81 1.13
N GLU A 74 -7.34 2.87 2.22
CA GLU A 74 -8.57 2.09 2.34
C GLU A 74 -9.59 2.42 1.24
N ALA A 75 -9.77 3.69 0.90
CA ALA A 75 -10.65 4.11 -0.19
C ALA A 75 -10.15 3.60 -1.55
N LEU A 76 -8.84 3.73 -1.83
CA LEU A 76 -8.20 3.20 -3.04
C LEU A 76 -8.45 1.70 -3.22
N LEU A 77 -8.33 0.92 -2.13
CA LEU A 77 -8.52 -0.53 -2.13
C LEU A 77 -9.99 -0.96 -2.27
N LYS A 78 -10.94 -0.11 -1.83
CA LYS A 78 -12.39 -0.34 -2.00
C LYS A 78 -12.84 -0.15 -3.44
N GLU A 79 -12.36 0.91 -4.09
CA GLU A 79 -12.77 1.31 -5.44
C GLU A 79 -12.29 0.33 -6.52
N GLN A 80 -11.08 -0.21 -6.41
CA GLN A 80 -10.57 -1.18 -7.37
C GLN A 80 -10.37 -2.58 -6.78
N LYS A 81 -11.40 -3.41 -6.90
CA LYS A 81 -11.35 -4.81 -6.44
C LYS A 81 -10.41 -5.73 -7.24
N LYS A 82 -9.96 -5.34 -8.45
CA LYS A 82 -9.25 -6.26 -9.38
C LYS A 82 -7.94 -5.76 -10.02
N ASN A 83 -7.66 -4.45 -10.04
CA ASN A 83 -6.56 -3.89 -10.87
C ASN A 83 -5.60 -2.97 -10.11
N ILE A 84 -5.30 -3.26 -8.85
CA ILE A 84 -4.29 -2.49 -8.11
C ILE A 84 -2.93 -3.13 -8.34
N THR A 85 -2.05 -2.40 -9.03
CA THR A 85 -0.65 -2.82 -9.19
C THR A 85 0.13 -2.44 -7.93
N ILE A 86 0.41 -3.44 -7.10
CA ILE A 86 1.35 -3.31 -5.98
C ILE A 86 2.73 -3.76 -6.47
N THR A 87 3.75 -2.99 -6.14
CA THR A 87 5.15 -3.24 -6.52
C THR A 87 6.05 -3.21 -5.29
N ASN A 88 7.34 -3.50 -5.50
CA ASN A 88 8.36 -3.35 -4.47
C ASN A 88 8.53 -1.90 -3.99
N GLU A 89 8.25 -0.88 -4.82
CA GLU A 89 8.37 0.52 -4.38
C GLU A 89 7.22 0.93 -3.45
N VAL A 90 6.01 0.36 -3.61
CA VAL A 90 4.93 0.52 -2.64
C VAL A 90 5.36 0.00 -1.27
N ILE A 91 6.02 -1.17 -1.23
CA ILE A 91 6.52 -1.73 0.04
C ILE A 91 7.66 -0.89 0.62
N LYS A 92 8.59 -0.41 -0.21
CA LYS A 92 9.64 0.54 0.23
C LYS A 92 9.04 1.81 0.83
N ALA A 93 7.95 2.33 0.26
CA ALA A 93 7.25 3.50 0.79
C ALA A 93 6.65 3.21 2.18
N LEU A 94 6.01 2.04 2.39
CA LEU A 94 5.49 1.62 3.72
C LEU A 94 6.63 1.56 4.75
N VAL A 95 7.72 0.93 4.36
CA VAL A 95 8.94 0.78 5.17
C VAL A 95 9.51 2.15 5.56
N LYS A 96 9.53 3.12 4.64
CA LYS A 96 10.01 4.49 4.89
C LYS A 96 9.05 5.28 5.77
N ARG A 97 7.73 5.17 5.55
CA ARG A 97 6.69 5.80 6.40
C ARG A 97 6.88 5.42 7.86
N ASN A 98 7.17 4.15 8.11
CA ASN A 98 7.33 3.59 9.44
C ASN A 98 8.49 4.21 10.23
N LYS A 99 9.63 4.51 9.57
CA LYS A 99 10.77 5.19 10.22
C LYS A 99 10.44 6.57 10.80
N ALA A 100 9.35 7.18 10.36
CA ALA A 100 8.95 8.53 10.74
C ALA A 100 7.68 8.59 11.60
N ALA A 101 7.11 7.45 12.00
CA ALA A 101 5.75 7.38 12.52
C ALA A 101 5.63 7.70 14.02
N ILE A 102 5.28 8.95 14.31
CA ILE A 102 4.60 9.42 15.54
C ILE A 102 3.09 9.47 15.24
N THR A 103 2.51 8.41 14.68
CA THR A 103 1.12 8.40 14.16
C THR A 103 0.27 7.35 14.86
N TRP A 104 -0.98 7.72 15.16
CA TRP A 104 -1.98 6.87 15.83
C TRP A 104 -2.39 5.59 15.06
N SER A 105 -1.93 5.43 13.82
CA SER A 105 -2.24 4.29 12.95
C SER A 105 -1.14 3.23 12.95
N ARG A 106 -1.52 1.96 13.01
CA ARG A 106 -0.55 0.85 12.87
C ARG A 106 -0.13 0.73 11.42
N ILE A 107 1.13 0.41 11.15
CA ILE A 107 1.60 0.19 9.78
C ILE A 107 0.85 -0.99 9.12
N ASP A 108 0.39 -1.94 9.92
CA ASP A 108 -0.42 -3.09 9.49
C ASP A 108 -1.76 -2.67 8.87
N ASP A 109 -2.35 -1.55 9.31
CA ASP A 109 -3.63 -1.03 8.78
C ASP A 109 -3.55 -0.69 7.29
N ILE A 110 -2.34 -0.40 6.82
CA ILE A 110 -2.04 -0.14 5.41
C ILE A 110 -1.41 -1.38 4.75
N THR A 111 -0.48 -2.03 5.44
CA THR A 111 0.37 -3.07 4.84
C THR A 111 -0.41 -4.35 4.55
N ILE A 112 -1.23 -4.82 5.50
CA ILE A 112 -1.97 -6.08 5.33
C ILE A 112 -2.94 -5.99 4.14
N PRO A 113 -3.80 -4.95 4.04
CA PRO A 113 -4.72 -4.84 2.90
C PRO A 113 -4.01 -4.76 1.54
N LEU A 114 -2.87 -4.05 1.45
CA LEU A 114 -2.10 -3.98 0.21
C LEU A 114 -1.51 -5.34 -0.17
N LEU A 115 -0.96 -6.10 0.80
CA LEU A 115 -0.45 -7.45 0.55
C LEU A 115 -1.57 -8.44 0.19
N GLU A 116 -2.76 -8.29 0.76
CA GLU A 116 -3.92 -9.12 0.40
C GLU A 116 -4.41 -8.86 -1.02
N LYS A 117 -4.33 -7.61 -1.48
CA LYS A 117 -4.76 -7.15 -2.81
C LYS A 117 -3.68 -7.31 -3.88
N ARG A 118 -2.44 -7.54 -3.51
CA ARG A 118 -1.36 -7.77 -4.47
C ARG A 118 -1.73 -8.99 -5.33
N GLY A 119 -1.61 -8.83 -6.64
CA GLY A 119 -1.74 -9.95 -7.57
C GLY A 119 -0.54 -10.89 -7.45
N ALA A 120 -0.70 -12.14 -7.90
CA ALA A 120 0.40 -13.11 -8.00
C ALA A 120 1.52 -12.66 -8.95
N ASP A 121 1.34 -11.57 -9.71
CA ASP A 121 2.33 -11.02 -10.62
C ASP A 121 3.38 -10.14 -9.94
N MET A 122 3.12 -9.70 -8.69
CA MET A 122 4.13 -9.00 -7.92
C MET A 122 5.15 -9.98 -7.35
N ARG A 123 6.41 -9.85 -7.80
CA ARG A 123 7.54 -10.56 -7.21
C ARG A 123 8.19 -9.72 -6.10
N ALA A 124 7.81 -9.97 -4.85
CA ALA A 124 8.63 -9.52 -3.72
C ALA A 124 10.02 -10.16 -3.83
N THR A 125 11.05 -9.44 -3.41
CA THR A 125 12.43 -9.90 -3.40
C THR A 125 12.88 -10.19 -1.99
N GLU A 126 14.00 -10.89 -1.84
CA GLU A 126 14.65 -11.05 -0.55
C GLU A 126 15.02 -9.72 0.10
N GLU A 127 15.41 -8.73 -0.70
CA GLU A 127 15.64 -7.35 -0.23
C GLU A 127 14.39 -6.77 0.45
N ILE A 128 13.21 -7.00 -0.12
CA ILE A 128 11.93 -6.54 0.43
C ILE A 128 11.58 -7.31 1.70
N PHE A 129 11.79 -8.63 1.71
CA PHE A 129 11.60 -9.46 2.90
C PHE A 129 12.48 -8.96 4.06
N ARG A 130 13.79 -8.82 3.83
CA ARG A 130 14.74 -8.28 4.81
C ARG A 130 14.29 -6.92 5.32
N MET A 131 13.95 -5.99 4.43
CA MET A 131 13.50 -4.65 4.82
C MET A 131 12.29 -4.67 5.75
N MET A 132 11.36 -5.62 5.58
CA MET A 132 10.19 -5.75 6.44
C MET A 132 10.54 -6.46 7.76
N ALA A 133 11.37 -7.51 7.71
CA ALA A 133 11.71 -8.32 8.87
C ALA A 133 12.61 -7.57 9.86
N THR A 134 13.59 -6.81 9.38
CA THR A 134 14.55 -6.09 10.25
C THR A 134 14.05 -4.72 10.70
N LYS A 135 12.81 -4.33 10.36
CA LYS A 135 12.27 -3.01 10.72
C LYS A 135 11.09 -3.17 11.67
N ILE A 136 11.23 -2.46 12.79
CA ILE A 136 10.70 -2.75 14.14
C ILE A 136 9.16 -2.85 14.26
N ASN A 137 8.38 -2.70 13.19
CA ASN A 137 6.93 -2.50 13.30
C ASN A 137 6.08 -3.29 12.31
N PHE A 138 6.64 -4.13 11.43
CA PHE A 138 5.81 -5.03 10.63
C PHE A 138 5.42 -6.27 11.44
N SER A 139 4.14 -6.63 11.41
CA SER A 139 3.67 -7.85 12.07
C SER A 139 4.20 -9.11 11.39
N LYS A 140 4.29 -10.20 12.16
CA LYS A 140 4.45 -11.57 11.64
C LYS A 140 3.51 -11.82 10.45
N LYS A 141 2.24 -11.42 10.59
CA LYS A 141 1.21 -11.57 9.55
C LYS A 141 1.61 -10.87 8.24
N ALA A 142 2.23 -9.69 8.30
CA ALA A 142 2.69 -9.01 7.10
C ALA A 142 3.83 -9.78 6.39
N LEU A 143 4.76 -10.36 7.16
CA LEU A 143 5.83 -11.21 6.60
C LEU A 143 5.26 -12.49 5.98
N THR A 144 4.39 -13.20 6.69
CA THR A 144 3.75 -14.42 6.19
C THR A 144 2.97 -14.15 4.89
N LEU A 145 2.16 -13.08 4.85
CA LEU A 145 1.45 -12.68 3.62
C LEU A 145 2.41 -12.29 2.48
N LEU A 146 3.58 -11.73 2.80
CA LEU A 146 4.61 -11.41 1.81
C LEU A 146 5.14 -12.67 1.11
N ILE A 147 5.09 -13.84 1.75
CA ILE A 147 5.55 -15.11 1.20
C ILE A 147 4.39 -15.85 0.52
N GLU A 148 3.30 -16.11 1.26
CA GLU A 148 2.17 -16.94 0.81
C GLU A 148 1.58 -16.49 -0.52
N LYS A 149 1.42 -15.17 -0.70
CA LYS A 149 0.74 -14.61 -1.88
C LYS A 149 1.58 -14.69 -3.16
N GLN A 150 2.86 -15.08 -3.09
CA GLN A 150 3.69 -15.29 -4.28
C GLN A 150 3.61 -16.73 -4.80
N GLY A 151 3.12 -17.69 -4.01
CA GLY A 151 3.12 -19.10 -4.36
C GLY A 151 4.51 -19.57 -4.82
N GLU A 152 4.57 -20.36 -5.89
CA GLU A 152 5.82 -20.90 -6.46
C GLU A 152 6.78 -19.83 -7.04
N LYS A 153 6.35 -18.58 -7.21
CA LYS A 153 7.17 -17.52 -7.82
C LYS A 153 8.23 -16.94 -6.87
N MET A 154 8.15 -17.25 -5.57
CA MET A 154 9.13 -16.87 -4.55
C MET A 154 9.69 -18.13 -3.93
N LYS A 155 10.97 -18.39 -4.17
CA LYS A 155 11.70 -19.39 -3.39
C LYS A 155 12.13 -18.73 -2.07
N VAL A 156 11.71 -19.32 -0.96
CA VAL A 156 12.26 -18.97 0.35
C VAL A 156 13.73 -19.39 0.34
N THR A 157 14.62 -18.46 0.69
CA THR A 157 16.06 -18.71 0.73
C THR A 157 16.52 -18.97 2.16
N GLN A 158 17.66 -19.64 2.31
CA GLN A 158 18.29 -19.86 3.60
C GLN A 158 18.55 -18.53 4.33
N GLU A 159 18.89 -17.48 3.58
CA GLU A 159 19.11 -16.14 4.10
C GLU A 159 17.84 -15.52 4.68
N MET A 160 16.66 -15.77 4.12
CA MET A 160 15.38 -15.35 4.72
C MET A 160 15.11 -16.07 6.05
N VAL A 161 15.44 -17.36 6.13
CA VAL A 161 15.29 -18.17 7.35
C VAL A 161 16.18 -17.62 8.46
N GLU A 162 17.45 -17.29 8.13
CA GLU A 162 18.41 -16.71 9.06
C GLU A 162 17.93 -15.36 9.61
N ILE A 163 17.39 -14.48 8.74
CA ILE A 163 16.79 -13.20 9.18
C ILE A 163 15.65 -13.44 10.17
N VAL A 164 14.78 -14.42 9.92
CA VAL A 164 13.67 -14.73 10.84
C VAL A 164 14.20 -15.25 12.18
N ALA A 165 15.20 -16.13 12.16
CA ALA A 165 15.82 -16.65 13.37
C ALA A 165 16.46 -15.55 14.22
N GLU A 166 17.04 -14.53 13.58
CA GLU A 166 17.66 -13.38 14.26
C GLU A 166 16.62 -12.40 14.81
N GLU A 167 15.62 -12.02 14.01
CA GLU A 167 14.66 -10.95 14.35
C GLU A 167 13.45 -11.45 15.16
N TYR A 168 13.12 -12.74 15.05
CA TYR A 168 11.98 -13.39 15.71
C TYR A 168 12.40 -14.69 16.44
N PRO A 169 13.39 -14.64 17.35
CA PRO A 169 13.97 -15.84 17.97
C PRO A 169 12.95 -16.69 18.76
N ASP A 170 11.88 -16.05 19.26
CA ASP A 170 10.82 -16.73 20.02
C ASP A 170 9.71 -17.31 19.13
N ASP A 171 9.67 -16.98 17.83
CA ASP A 171 8.61 -17.41 16.90
C ASP A 171 8.99 -18.70 16.15
N ALA A 172 9.10 -19.79 16.93
CA ALA A 172 9.45 -21.11 16.41
C ALA A 172 8.50 -21.61 15.30
N ILE A 173 7.24 -21.14 15.28
CA ILE A 173 6.26 -21.49 14.24
C ILE A 173 6.65 -20.84 12.92
N LEU A 174 6.91 -19.53 12.90
CA LEU A 174 7.32 -18.83 11.68
C LEU A 174 8.63 -19.43 11.13
N LEU A 175 9.58 -19.72 12.02
CA LEU A 175 10.86 -20.30 11.63
C LEU A 175 10.68 -21.68 10.98
N ALA A 176 9.90 -22.58 11.61
CA ALA A 176 9.64 -23.92 11.07
C ALA A 176 8.93 -23.86 9.71
N GLU A 177 7.92 -22.99 9.56
CA GLU A 177 7.23 -22.76 8.29
C GLU A 177 8.23 -22.30 7.20
N MET A 178 9.13 -21.38 7.54
CA MET A 178 10.13 -20.87 6.61
C MET A 178 11.17 -21.93 6.22
N GLU A 179 11.63 -22.74 7.17
CA GLU A 179 12.55 -23.85 6.89
C GLU A 179 11.94 -24.91 5.97
N GLU A 180 10.67 -25.27 6.18
CA GLU A 180 9.93 -26.18 5.30
C GLU A 180 9.88 -25.61 3.88
N MET A 181 9.48 -24.34 3.74
CA MET A 181 9.41 -23.67 2.45
C MET A 181 10.77 -23.51 1.76
N CYS A 182 11.85 -23.36 2.53
CA CYS A 182 13.22 -23.25 1.99
C CYS A 182 13.73 -24.57 1.38
N LYS A 183 13.25 -25.71 1.90
CA LYS A 183 13.64 -27.06 1.45
C LYS A 183 12.92 -27.52 0.18
N MET A 184 11.81 -26.87 -0.20
CA MET A 184 11.07 -27.12 -1.45
C MET A 184 11.77 -26.47 -2.67
#